data_AF-A0A973M3D7-F1
#
_entry.id   AF-A0A973M3D7-F1
#
_cell.length_a   1.000
_cell.length_b   1.000
_cell.length_c   1.000
_cell.angle_alpha   90.00
_cell.angle_beta   90.00
_cell.angle_gamma   90.00
#
_symmetry.space_group_name_H-M   'P 1'
#
loop_
_entity.id
_entity.type
_entity.pdbx_description
1 polymer ?
#
loop_
_entity_poly.entity_id
_entity_poly.type
_entity_poly.pdbx_seq_one_letter_code
_entity_poly.pdbx_strand_id
1 'polypeptide(L)' 'MALVNGAVAIIVAPEGHLRIVLAFTVDGERVTRVDVIADPGRLRSLEVAVLDE' A
#
# COMPACT_ATOMS: atom_id res chain seq x y z
N MET A 1 -7.26 -8.15 -1.86
CA MET A 1 -6.92 -6.89 -1.14
C MET A 1 -5.43 -6.90 -0.84
N ALA A 2 -4.74 -5.77 -0.75
CA ALA A 2 -3.29 -5.79 -0.45
C ALA A 2 -3.01 -5.26 0.95
N LEU A 3 -2.09 -5.93 1.65
CA LEU A 3 -1.53 -5.46 2.90
C LEU A 3 -0.11 -4.95 2.64
N VAL A 4 0.16 -3.74 3.11
CA VAL A 4 1.51 -3.18 3.15
C VAL A 4 1.85 -3.00 4.62
N ASN A 5 2.84 -3.75 5.11
CA ASN A 5 3.21 -3.79 6.53
C ASN A 5 2.02 -4.10 7.48
N GLY A 6 1.07 -4.93 7.03
CA GLY A 6 -0.13 -5.30 7.83
C GLY A 6 -1.26 -4.27 7.83
N ALA A 7 -1.11 -3.13 7.14
CA ALA A 7 -2.16 -2.12 6.97
C ALA A 7 -2.80 -2.20 5.58
N VAL A 8 -4.08 -1.81 5.49
CA VAL A 8 -4.82 -1.76 4.22
C VAL A 8 -4.14 -0.78 3.28
N ALA A 9 -3.87 -1.23 2.06
CA ALA A 9 -3.27 -0.39 1.04
C ALA A 9 -3.90 -0.60 -0.34
N ILE A 10 -3.92 0.47 -1.13
CA ILE A 10 -4.20 0.41 -2.56
C ILE A 10 -2.86 0.47 -3.30
N ILE A 11 -2.69 -0.45 -4.24
CA ILE A 11 -1.48 -0.60 -5.02
C ILE A 11 -1.78 -0.23 -6.47
N VAL A 12 -0.96 0.66 -7.02
CA VAL A 12 -1.00 1.02 -8.43
C VAL A 12 0.28 0.50 -9.09
N ALA A 13 0.12 -0.58 -9.84
CA ALA A 13 1.21 -1.27 -10.52
C ALA A 13 0.90 -1.49 -12.02
N PRO A 14 0.89 -0.43 -12.85
CA PRO A 14 0.73 -0.58 -14.28
C PRO A 14 1.88 -1.45 -14.83
N GLU A 15 1.54 -2.38 -15.72
CA GLU A 15 2.50 -3.33 -16.31
C GLU A 15 3.23 -4.21 -15.27
N GLY A 16 2.65 -4.39 -14.08
CA GLY A 16 3.27 -5.18 -13.00
C GLY A 16 4.37 -4.45 -12.23
N HIS A 17 4.62 -3.17 -12.53
CA HIS A 17 5.63 -2.38 -11.84
C HIS A 17 4.99 -1.46 -10.80
N LEU A 18 5.35 -1.65 -9.53
CA LEU A 18 4.88 -0.82 -8.43
C LEU A 18 5.27 0.65 -8.64
N ARG A 19 4.27 1.52 -8.84
CA ARG A 19 4.48 2.97 -9.04
C ARG A 19 4.03 3.79 -7.86
N ILE A 20 2.90 3.43 -7.26
CA ILE A 20 2.30 4.18 -6.16
C ILE A 20 1.69 3.19 -5.17
N VAL A 21 1.91 3.47 -3.89
CA VAL A 21 1.19 2.84 -2.78
C VAL A 21 0.45 3.92 -2.02
N LEU A 22 -0.85 3.71 -1.84
CA LEU A 22 -1.70 4.46 -0.91
C LEU A 22 -1.86 3.59 0.34
N ALA A 23 -1.15 3.94 1.41
CA ALA A 23 -1.26 3.23 2.68
C ALA A 23 -2.27 3.95 3.58
N PHE A 24 -3.21 3.21 4.14
CA PHE A 24 -4.25 3.73 5.02
C PHE A 24 -3.99 3.28 6.45
N THR A 25 -3.97 4.23 7.39
CA THR A 25 -4.12 3.91 8.81
C THR A 25 -5.59 3.97 9.16
N VAL A 26 -6.13 2.85 9.65
CA VAL A 26 -7.53 2.74 10.06
C VAL A 26 -7.58 2.56 11.58
N ASP A 27 -8.42 3.36 12.24
CA ASP A 27 -8.75 3.23 13.66
C ASP A 27 -10.26 2.92 13.75
N GLY A 28 -10.59 1.69 14.13
CA GLY A 28 -11.96 1.17 14.04
C GLY A 28 -12.50 1.17 12.61
N GLU A 29 -13.52 1.98 12.35
CA GLU A 29 -14.16 2.13 11.03
C GLU A 29 -13.72 3.40 10.29
N ARG A 30 -12.76 4.17 10.84
CA ARG A 30 -12.34 5.46 10.26
C ARG A 30 -10.90 5.45 9.80
N VAL A 31 -10.68 5.93 8.58
CA VAL A 31 -9.34 6.25 8.08
C VAL A 31 -8.83 7.51 8.81
N THR A 32 -7.73 7.38 9.53
CA THR A 32 -7.10 8.48 10.29
C THR A 32 -5.87 9.05 9.59
N ARG A 33 -5.27 8.31 8.66
CA ARG A 33 -4.14 8.76 7.84
C ARG A 33 -4.14 8.10 6.48
N VAL A 34 -3.73 8.86 5.47
CA VAL A 34 -3.44 8.37 4.12
C VAL A 34 -2.02 8.81 3.75
N ASP A 35 -1.15 7.84 3.50
CA ASP A 35 0.22 8.06 3.05
C ASP A 35 0.35 7.69 1.58
N VAL A 36 0.85 8.62 0.75
CA VAL A 36 1.11 8.40 -0.67
C VAL A 36 2.60 8.19 -0.86
N ILE A 37 2.99 6.98 -1.25
CA ILE A 37 4.38 6.59 -1.47
C ILE A 37 4.60 6.40 -2.96
N ALA A 38 5.36 7.32 -3.57
CA ALA A 38 5.77 7.24 -4.97
C ALA A 38 7.30 7.21 -5.15
N ASP A 39 8.05 7.34 -4.05
CA ASP A 39 9.51 7.29 -4.08
C ASP A 39 10.00 5.86 -4.42
N PRO A 40 10.78 5.67 -5.50
CA PRO A 40 11.21 4.34 -5.94
C PRO A 40 12.08 3.58 -4.94
N GLY A 41 12.85 4.29 -4.11
CA GLY A 41 13.69 3.68 -3.07
C GLY A 41 12.85 3.13 -1.93
N ARG A 42 11.87 3.91 -1.47
CA ARG A 42 10.90 3.49 -0.46
C ARG A 42 10.03 2.34 -0.96
N LEU A 43 9.54 2.41 -2.20
CA LEU A 43 8.71 1.37 -2.81
C LEU A 43 9.43 0.00 -2.87
N ARG A 44 10.73 -0.02 -3.20
CA ARG A 44 11.53 -1.26 -3.19
C ARG A 44 11.72 -1.88 -1.81
N SER A 45 11.58 -1.06 -0.75
CA SER A 45 11.75 -1.51 0.63
C SER A 45 10.43 -1.96 1.28
N LEU A 46 9.30 -1.85 0.56
CA LEU A 46 8.01 -2.29 1.07
C LEU A 46 7.83 -3.79 0.79
N GLU A 47 7.50 -4.56 1.83
CA GLU A 47 6.92 -5.88 1.66
C GLU A 47 5.45 -5.74 1.27
N VAL A 48 5.14 -6.18 0.06
CA VAL A 48 3.79 -6.17 -0.51
C VAL A 48 3.25 -7.59 -0.46
N ALA A 49 2.22 -7.82 0.36
CA ALA A 49 1.45 -9.04 0.33
C ALA A 49 0.14 -8.78 -0.42
N VAL A 50 -0.08 -9.52 -1.51
CA VAL A 50 -1.39 -9.56 -2.18
C VAL A 50 -2.18 -10.66 -1.49
N LEU A 51 -3.27 -10.31 -0.79
CA LEU A 51 -4.27 -11.30 -0.40
C LEU A 51 -5.14 -11.58 -1.62
N ASP A 52 -4.90 -12.74 -2.21
CA ASP A 52 -5.90 -13.49 -2.98
C ASP A 52 -6.97 -14.02 -2.01
N GLU A 53 -8.21 -14.15 -2.48
CA GLU A 53 -9.40 -14.45 -1.64
C GLU A 53 -9.30 -15.76 -0.84
#